data_AF-A0A9W9Y1X8-F1
#
_entry.id   AF-A0A9W9Y1X8-F1
#
_cell.length_a   1.000
_cell.length_b   1.000
_cell.length_c   1.000
_cell.angle_alpha   90.00
_cell.angle_beta   90.00
_cell.angle_gamma   90.00
#
_symmetry.space_group_name_H-M   'P 1'
#
loop_
_entity.id
_entity.type
_entity.pdbx_description
1 polymer ?
#
loop_
_entity_poly.entity_id
_entity_poly.type
_entity_poly.pdbx_seq_one_letter_code
_entity_poly.pdbx_strand_id
1 'polypeptide(L)'
;MRGVSTAEGDIQVLAIKNCKSDIYSTELASELLIGRYRMPPPKDPNNPFSRHEISLLSEGKTSLQSAKGIHRSERFNRDILPLALPLVEAIGHRIAFEAAQEANLDLKLIDMYAIGVIKEDSAWYAEQGGLSRATKMEMESQAADALLPAL
;
A
#
# COMPACT_ATOMS: atom_id res chain seq x y z
N MET A 1 -21.00 19.66 2.34
CA MET A 1 -19.80 18.84 2.58
C MET A 1 -19.08 18.56 1.26
N ARG A 2 -18.45 19.57 0.65
CA ARG A 2 -17.73 19.46 -0.65
C ARG A 2 -16.26 19.92 -0.56
N GLY A 3 -15.80 20.37 0.61
CA GLY A 3 -14.42 20.84 0.82
C GLY A 3 -13.42 19.73 1.17
N VAL A 4 -13.87 18.58 1.68
CA VAL A 4 -12.98 17.46 2.06
C VAL A 4 -12.41 16.75 0.82
N SER A 5 -13.20 16.63 -0.25
CA SER A 5 -12.76 15.97 -1.49
C SER A 5 -11.69 16.76 -2.26
N THR A 6 -11.62 18.09 -2.10
CA THR A 6 -10.56 18.91 -2.71
C THR A 6 -9.26 18.81 -1.93
N ALA A 7 -9.31 18.75 -0.59
CA ALA A 7 -8.13 18.53 0.24
C ALA A 7 -7.54 17.12 0.03
N GLU A 8 -8.39 16.09 -0.09
CA GLU A 8 -7.95 14.73 -0.45
C GLU A 8 -7.34 14.69 -1.86
N GLY A 9 -7.94 15.40 -2.83
CA GLY A 9 -7.38 15.53 -4.17
C GLY A 9 -6.03 16.25 -4.20
N ASP A 10 -5.84 17.32 -3.41
CA ASP A 10 -4.56 18.03 -3.33
C ASP A 10 -3.50 17.26 -2.54
N ILE A 11 -3.89 16.49 -1.51
CA ILE A 11 -2.99 15.57 -0.79
C ILE A 11 -2.64 14.37 -1.67
N GLN A 12 -3.57 13.79 -2.44
CA GLN A 12 -3.28 12.76 -3.43
C GLN A 12 -2.43 13.33 -4.57
N VAL A 13 -2.66 14.55 -5.03
CA VAL A 13 -1.81 15.19 -6.05
C VAL A 13 -0.44 15.53 -5.47
N LEU A 14 -0.28 15.86 -4.18
CA LEU A 14 1.02 16.02 -3.54
C LEU A 14 1.70 14.68 -3.25
N ALA A 15 0.98 13.65 -2.82
CA ALA A 15 1.49 12.31 -2.60
C ALA A 15 1.90 11.67 -3.93
N ILE A 16 1.05 11.76 -4.96
CA ILE A 16 1.39 11.42 -6.33
C ILE A 16 2.53 12.31 -6.81
N LYS A 17 2.54 13.65 -6.65
CA LYS A 17 3.68 14.49 -7.11
C LYS A 17 4.99 14.21 -6.36
N ASN A 18 4.94 13.80 -5.10
CA ASN A 18 6.11 13.41 -4.30
C ASN A 18 6.52 11.94 -4.52
N CYS A 19 5.59 11.06 -4.95
CA CYS A 19 5.88 9.72 -5.50
C CYS A 19 6.24 9.76 -7.00
N LYS A 20 5.91 10.85 -7.70
CA LYS A 20 6.23 11.17 -9.10
C LYS A 20 7.61 11.81 -9.21
N SER A 21 8.49 11.52 -8.27
CA SER A 21 9.82 11.11 -8.67
C SER A 21 9.76 9.62 -9.01
N ASP A 22 9.19 9.28 -10.18
CA ASP A 22 9.12 7.89 -10.69
C ASP A 22 10.49 7.20 -10.65
N ILE A 23 11.58 8.00 -10.64
CA ILE A 23 12.96 7.56 -10.45
C ILE A 23 13.21 6.97 -9.06
N TYR A 24 12.82 7.64 -7.96
CA TYR A 24 13.18 7.18 -6.60
C TYR A 24 12.38 5.96 -6.15
N SER A 25 11.09 5.89 -6.52
CA SER A 25 10.25 4.71 -6.24
C SER A 25 10.73 3.49 -7.04
N THR A 26 11.12 3.69 -8.30
CA THR A 26 11.68 2.62 -9.14
C THR A 26 13.04 2.13 -8.63
N GLU A 27 13.94 3.04 -8.24
CA GLU A 27 15.24 2.68 -7.67
C GLU A 27 15.08 1.91 -6.36
N LEU A 28 14.24 2.40 -5.45
CA LEU A 28 13.98 1.74 -4.17
C LEU A 28 13.33 0.35 -4.37
N ALA A 29 12.31 0.25 -5.23
CA ALA A 29 11.67 -1.02 -5.55
C ALA A 29 12.65 -2.00 -6.22
N SER A 30 13.49 -1.52 -7.13
CA SER A 30 14.52 -2.35 -7.79
C SER A 30 15.54 -2.87 -6.77
N GLU A 31 16.07 -2.01 -5.91
CA GLU A 31 17.04 -2.38 -4.88
C GLU A 31 16.46 -3.34 -3.82
N LEU A 32 15.18 -3.19 -3.49
CA LEU A 32 14.42 -4.13 -2.64
C LEU A 32 14.24 -5.49 -3.31
N LEU A 33 13.84 -5.52 -4.59
CA LEU A 33 13.62 -6.76 -5.33
C LEU A 33 14.91 -7.53 -5.61
N ILE A 34 16.02 -6.82 -5.82
CA ILE A 34 17.37 -7.38 -5.96
C ILE A 34 17.90 -7.87 -4.59
N GLY A 35 17.32 -7.40 -3.49
CA GLY A 35 17.70 -7.78 -2.13
C GLY A 35 18.94 -7.04 -1.61
N ARG A 36 19.30 -5.90 -2.22
CA ARG A 36 20.36 -5.00 -1.74
C ARG A 36 19.91 -4.20 -0.52
N TYR A 37 18.61 -3.89 -0.44
CA TYR A 37 17.99 -3.33 0.74
C TYR A 37 17.02 -4.33 1.38
N ARG A 38 16.95 -4.36 2.70
CA ARG A 38 16.02 -5.22 3.45
C ARG A 38 15.16 -4.34 4.35
N MET A 39 13.85 -4.37 4.12
CA MET A 39 12.89 -3.76 5.04
C MET A 39 12.81 -4.56 6.35
N PRO A 40 12.40 -3.92 7.45
CA PRO A 40 12.05 -4.63 8.68
C PRO A 40 10.99 -5.69 8.36
N PRO A 41 11.16 -6.93 8.82
CA PRO A 41 10.19 -7.98 8.56
C PRO A 41 8.83 -7.61 9.19
N PRO A 42 7.71 -8.02 8.58
CA PRO A 42 6.39 -7.86 9.17
C PRO A 42 6.32 -8.45 10.57
N LYS A 43 5.75 -7.70 11.53
CA LYS A 43 5.56 -8.19 12.90
C LYS A 43 4.49 -9.28 12.97
N ASP A 44 3.44 -9.12 12.19
CA ASP A 44 2.41 -10.13 11.96
C ASP A 44 2.33 -10.45 10.46
N PRO A 45 2.79 -11.63 10.02
CA PRO A 45 2.70 -12.07 8.62
C PRO A 45 1.27 -12.29 8.12
N ASN A 46 0.29 -12.49 9.01
CA ASN A 46 -1.09 -12.77 8.63
C ASN A 46 -1.94 -11.51 8.48
N ASN A 47 -1.44 -10.36 8.91
CA ASN A 47 -2.10 -9.07 8.74
C ASN A 47 -2.39 -8.81 7.24
N PRO A 48 -3.59 -8.33 6.85
CA PRO A 48 -3.91 -7.96 5.48
C PRO A 48 -2.84 -7.11 4.79
N PHE A 49 -2.23 -6.12 5.48
CA PHE A 49 -1.18 -5.28 4.92
C PHE A 49 0.13 -6.04 4.65
N SER A 50 0.50 -6.94 5.57
CA SER A 50 1.67 -7.81 5.39
C SER A 50 1.47 -8.77 4.22
N ARG A 51 0.26 -9.33 4.07
CA ARG A 51 -0.06 -10.20 2.94
C ARG A 51 -0.02 -9.46 1.61
N HIS A 52 -0.47 -8.21 1.58
CA HIS A 52 -0.42 -7.34 0.40
C HIS A 52 1.03 -7.06 -0.03
N GLU A 53 1.87 -6.64 0.91
CA GLU A 53 3.31 -6.46 0.68
C GLU A 53 3.97 -7.75 0.15
N ILE A 54 3.74 -8.88 0.81
CA ILE A 54 4.33 -10.17 0.42
C ILE A 54 3.90 -10.57 -0.99
N SER A 55 2.63 -10.35 -1.34
CA SER A 55 2.12 -10.64 -2.68
C SER A 55 2.82 -9.80 -3.74
N LEU A 56 2.91 -8.48 -3.54
CA LEU A 56 3.57 -7.57 -4.48
C LEU A 56 5.07 -7.86 -4.61
N LEU A 57 5.75 -8.20 -3.51
CA LEU A 57 7.15 -8.63 -3.53
C LEU A 57 7.33 -9.94 -4.32
N SER A 58 6.41 -10.89 -4.18
CA SER A 58 6.44 -12.16 -4.92
C SER A 58 6.21 -11.94 -6.42
N GLU A 59 5.27 -11.07 -6.78
CA GLU A 59 5.00 -10.69 -8.16
C GLU A 59 6.22 -10.01 -8.79
N GLY A 60 6.81 -9.03 -8.10
CA GLY A 60 8.01 -8.32 -8.57
C GLY A 60 9.21 -9.24 -8.74
N LYS A 61 9.42 -10.21 -7.83
CA LYS A 61 10.47 -11.23 -7.97
C LYS A 61 10.23 -12.14 -9.17
N THR A 62 8.98 -12.54 -9.41
CA THR A 62 8.60 -13.36 -10.57
C THR A 62 8.88 -12.61 -11.87
N SER A 63 8.50 -11.34 -11.94
CA SER A 63 8.78 -10.45 -13.07
C SER A 63 10.29 -10.29 -13.30
N LEU A 64 11.08 -10.10 -12.24
CA LEU A 64 12.56 -10.02 -12.31
C LEU A 64 13.19 -11.31 -12.83
N GLN A 65 12.72 -12.47 -12.35
CA GLN A 65 13.17 -13.78 -12.84
C GLN A 65 12.83 -13.98 -14.32
N SER A 66 11.64 -13.56 -14.75
CA SER A 66 11.22 -13.65 -16.15
C SER A 66 12.08 -12.77 -17.09
N ALA A 67 12.61 -11.66 -16.57
CA ALA A 67 13.53 -10.75 -17.27
C ALA A 67 15.00 -11.21 -17.23
N LYS A 68 15.29 -12.42 -16.73
CA LYS A 68 16.65 -12.99 -16.56
C LYS A 68 17.60 -12.09 -15.76
N GLY A 69 17.07 -11.27 -14.85
CA GLY A 69 17.89 -10.36 -14.03
C GLY A 69 18.53 -9.20 -14.81
N ILE A 70 18.13 -8.93 -16.06
CA ILE A 70 18.66 -7.79 -16.82
C ILE A 70 17.87 -6.53 -16.44
N HIS A 71 18.37 -5.82 -15.43
CA HIS A 71 17.84 -4.56 -14.84
C HIS A 71 17.58 -3.40 -15.82
N ARG A 72 17.96 -3.56 -17.09
CA ARG A 72 17.87 -2.51 -18.12
C ARG A 72 17.23 -2.97 -19.43
N SER A 73 16.53 -4.10 -19.41
CA SER A 73 15.71 -4.49 -20.56
C SER A 73 14.43 -3.67 -20.57
N GLU A 74 13.91 -3.31 -21.76
CA GLU A 74 12.59 -2.67 -21.88
C GLU A 74 11.49 -3.47 -21.16
N ARG A 75 11.66 -4.79 -21.10
CA ARG A 75 10.78 -5.71 -20.37
C ARG A 75 10.80 -5.50 -18.86
N PHE A 76 11.98 -5.28 -18.28
CA PHE A 76 12.11 -4.92 -16.86
C PHE A 76 11.37 -3.62 -16.57
N ASN A 77 11.58 -2.59 -17.39
CA ASN A 77 10.88 -1.30 -17.22
C ASN A 77 9.36 -1.47 -17.37
N ARG A 78 8.89 -2.19 -18.38
CA ARG A 78 7.45 -2.39 -18.61
C ARG A 78 6.77 -3.14 -17.45
N ASP A 79 7.43 -4.14 -16.89
CA ASP A 79 6.81 -5.06 -15.94
C ASP A 79 7.05 -4.62 -14.47
N ILE A 80 8.13 -3.87 -14.17
CA ILE A 80 8.47 -3.40 -12.81
C ILE A 80 8.06 -1.95 -12.55
N LEU A 81 8.12 -1.04 -13.53
CA LEU A 81 7.73 0.37 -13.30
C LEU A 81 6.29 0.50 -12.77
N PRO A 82 5.29 -0.23 -13.31
CA PRO A 82 3.92 -0.14 -12.79
C PRO A 82 3.79 -0.70 -11.37
N LEU A 83 4.67 -1.61 -10.96
CA LEU A 83 4.63 -2.28 -9.65
C LEU A 83 5.44 -1.53 -8.59
N ALA A 84 6.39 -0.68 -8.99
CA ALA A 84 7.32 -0.02 -8.09
C ALA A 84 6.60 0.87 -7.06
N LEU A 85 5.66 1.71 -7.52
CA LEU A 85 4.88 2.58 -6.65
C LEU A 85 3.96 1.78 -5.71
N PRO A 86 3.09 0.87 -6.20
CA PRO A 86 2.26 0.03 -5.33
C PRO A 86 3.05 -0.76 -4.29
N LEU A 87 4.24 -1.25 -4.66
CA LEU A 87 5.11 -1.98 -3.73
C LEU A 87 5.62 -1.10 -2.60
N VAL A 88 6.13 0.10 -2.91
CA VAL A 88 6.63 1.04 -1.90
C VAL A 88 5.50 1.53 -0.99
N GLU A 89 4.32 1.80 -1.57
CA GLU A 89 3.13 2.18 -0.81
C GLU A 89 2.70 1.05 0.14
N ALA A 90 2.57 -0.19 -0.33
CA ALA A 90 2.20 -1.33 0.51
C ALA A 90 3.14 -1.54 1.71
N ILE A 91 4.45 -1.41 1.48
CA ILE A 91 5.46 -1.44 2.54
C ILE A 91 5.23 -0.29 3.54
N GLY A 92 5.02 0.93 3.02
CA GLY A 92 4.75 2.11 3.84
C GLY A 92 3.49 1.96 4.69
N HIS A 93 2.41 1.44 4.11
CA HIS A 93 1.15 1.19 4.81
C HIS A 93 1.31 0.19 5.94
N ARG A 94 2.02 -0.91 5.71
CA ARG A 94 2.30 -1.89 6.78
C ARG A 94 3.09 -1.23 7.92
N ILE A 95 4.17 -0.51 7.61
CA ILE A 95 5.01 0.12 8.63
C ILE A 95 4.22 1.17 9.42
N ALA A 96 3.42 1.99 8.74
CA ALA A 96 2.58 2.99 9.39
C ALA A 96 1.53 2.36 10.30
N PHE A 97 0.89 1.27 9.85
CA PHE A 97 -0.09 0.54 10.63
C PHE A 97 0.53 -0.13 11.87
N GLU A 98 1.69 -0.78 11.74
CA GLU A 98 2.41 -1.37 12.87
C GLU A 98 2.86 -0.28 13.86
N ALA A 99 3.40 0.84 13.37
CA ALA A 99 3.81 1.96 14.21
C ALA A 99 2.63 2.58 14.97
N ALA A 100 1.46 2.68 14.34
CA ALA A 100 0.23 3.16 14.98
C ALA A 100 -0.23 2.24 16.12
N GLN A 101 -0.12 0.91 15.93
CA GLN A 101 -0.39 -0.06 17.00
C GLN A 101 0.60 0.06 18.16
N GLU A 102 1.89 0.20 17.86
CA GLU A 102 2.94 0.37 18.88
C GLU A 102 2.79 1.65 19.69
N ALA A 103 2.39 2.74 19.01
CA ALA A 103 2.09 4.02 19.64
C ALA A 103 0.77 3.99 20.44
N ASN A 104 0.03 2.87 20.42
CA ASN A 104 -1.24 2.68 21.08
C ASN A 104 -2.25 3.79 20.75
N LEU A 105 -2.30 4.17 19.47
CA LEU A 105 -3.27 5.15 18.97
C LEU A 105 -4.70 4.61 19.12
N ASP A 106 -5.67 5.52 19.12
CA ASP A 106 -7.08 5.14 19.16
C ASP A 106 -7.41 4.18 18.00
N LEU A 107 -7.97 3.01 18.36
CA LEU A 107 -8.35 1.97 17.40
C LEU A 107 -9.25 2.53 16.30
N LYS A 108 -10.09 3.52 16.60
CA LYS A 108 -10.96 4.15 15.61
C LYS A 108 -10.18 4.85 14.49
N LEU A 109 -9.06 5.47 14.83
CA LEU A 109 -8.18 6.13 13.85
C LEU A 109 -7.39 5.09 13.05
N ILE A 110 -6.96 4.01 13.70
CA ILE A 110 -6.28 2.89 13.05
C ILE A 110 -7.22 2.20 12.05
N ASP A 111 -8.47 1.96 12.42
CA ASP A 111 -9.49 1.33 11.57
C ASP A 111 -9.84 2.21 10.36
N MET A 112 -10.00 3.53 10.58
CA MET A 112 -10.24 4.49 9.50
C MET A 112 -9.07 4.54 8.51
N TYR A 113 -7.84 4.56 9.01
CA TYR A 113 -6.65 4.47 8.16
C TYR A 113 -6.63 3.16 7.37
N ALA A 114 -6.89 2.03 8.04
CA ALA A 114 -6.87 0.71 7.42
C ALA A 114 -7.89 0.60 6.26
N ILE A 115 -9.09 1.15 6.43
CA ILE A 115 -10.11 1.18 5.38
C ILE A 115 -9.68 2.08 4.21
N GLY A 116 -9.06 3.22 4.50
CA GLY A 116 -8.47 4.10 3.46
C GLY A 116 -7.50 3.34 2.56
N VAL A 117 -6.54 2.63 3.17
CA VAL A 117 -5.55 1.80 2.44
C VAL A 117 -6.22 0.67 1.67
N ILE A 118 -7.21 -0.01 2.26
CA ILE A 118 -7.95 -1.09 1.57
C ILE A 118 -8.69 -0.56 0.33
N LYS A 119 -9.13 0.71 0.36
CA LYS A 119 -9.83 1.33 -0.78
C LYS A 119 -8.86 1.64 -1.93
N GLU A 120 -7.62 2.03 -1.63
CA GLU A 120 -6.58 2.34 -2.63
C GLU A 120 -6.27 1.14 -3.53
N ASP A 121 -6.20 -0.08 -2.98
CA ASP A 121 -6.08 -1.32 -3.77
C ASP A 121 -7.26 -2.27 -3.57
N SER A 122 -8.46 -1.75 -3.82
CA SER A 122 -9.71 -2.48 -3.66
C SER A 122 -9.77 -3.81 -4.42
N ALA A 123 -9.07 -3.92 -5.55
CA ALA A 123 -9.06 -5.12 -6.38
C ALA A 123 -8.29 -6.24 -5.70
N TRP A 124 -7.06 -5.97 -5.25
CA TRP A 124 -6.25 -6.97 -4.57
C TRP A 124 -6.92 -7.47 -3.29
N TYR A 125 -7.48 -6.57 -2.48
CA TYR A 125 -8.18 -6.97 -1.24
C TYR A 125 -9.47 -7.77 -1.50
N ALA A 126 -10.12 -7.58 -2.63
CA ALA A 126 -11.28 -8.39 -3.01
C ALA A 126 -10.87 -9.79 -3.48
N GLU A 127 -9.81 -9.90 -4.27
CA GLU A 127 -9.38 -11.16 -4.90
C GLU A 127 -8.51 -12.02 -3.96
N GLN A 128 -7.55 -11.40 -3.29
CA GLN A 128 -6.56 -12.08 -2.44
C GLN A 128 -6.83 -11.83 -0.95
N GLY A 129 -7.38 -10.66 -0.61
CA GLY A 129 -7.71 -10.28 0.77
C GLY A 129 -8.97 -10.93 1.33
N GLY A 130 -9.85 -11.48 0.48
CA GLY A 130 -11.14 -12.05 0.87
C GLY A 130 -12.18 -11.01 1.31
N LEU A 131 -11.93 -9.72 1.05
CA LEU A 131 -12.80 -8.63 1.44
C LEU A 131 -13.78 -8.30 0.32
N SER A 132 -15.01 -8.81 0.45
CA SER A 132 -16.08 -8.49 -0.50
C SER A 132 -16.37 -6.99 -0.54
N ARG A 133 -16.94 -6.50 -1.66
CA ARG A 133 -17.38 -5.11 -1.77
C ARG A 133 -18.35 -4.71 -0.65
N ALA A 134 -19.27 -5.60 -0.28
CA ALA A 134 -20.25 -5.34 0.79
C ALA A 134 -19.54 -5.22 2.15
N THR A 135 -18.60 -6.11 2.44
CA THR A 135 -17.79 -6.07 3.67
C THR A 135 -17.01 -4.77 3.78
N LYS A 136 -16.38 -4.32 2.68
CA LYS A 136 -15.64 -3.05 2.66
C LYS A 136 -16.53 -1.84 2.93
N MET A 137 -17.74 -1.81 2.35
CA MET A 137 -18.71 -0.73 2.60
C MET A 137 -19.19 -0.72 4.06
N GLU A 138 -19.43 -1.89 4.65
CA GLU A 138 -19.83 -2.00 6.05
C GLU A 138 -18.71 -1.52 6.99
N MET A 139 -17.47 -1.96 6.74
CA MET A 139 -16.31 -1.50 7.51
C MET A 139 -16.15 0.02 7.44
N GLU A 140 -16.31 0.60 6.25
CA GLU A 140 -16.28 2.07 6.05
C GLU A 140 -17.36 2.79 6.86
N SER A 141 -18.60 2.30 6.83
CA SER A 141 -19.69 2.88 7.62
C SER A 141 -19.38 2.82 9.12
N GLN A 142 -18.92 1.67 9.61
CA GLN A 142 -18.63 1.47 11.02
C GLN A 142 -17.48 2.38 11.52
N ALA A 143 -16.41 2.51 10.73
CA ALA A 143 -15.29 3.39 11.09
C ALA A 143 -15.70 4.87 11.05
N ALA A 144 -16.50 5.28 10.07
CA ALA A 144 -17.04 6.64 10.00
C ALA A 144 -17.96 6.93 11.20
N ASP A 145 -18.89 6.02 11.52
CA ASP A 145 -19.82 6.14 12.64
C ASP A 145 -19.11 6.14 13.99
N ALA A 146 -17.98 5.45 14.13
CA ALA A 146 -17.19 5.44 15.35
C ALA A 146 -16.45 6.78 15.60
N LEU A 147 -16.13 7.52 14.54
CA LEU A 147 -15.41 8.80 14.59
C LEU A 147 -16.35 10.02 14.62
N LEU A 148 -17.57 9.92 14.08
CA LEU A 148 -18.58 10.99 14.11
C LEU A 148 -18.89 11.57 15.50
N PRO A 149 -18.90 10.81 16.62
CA PRO A 149 -19.15 11.35 17.95
C PRO A 149 -18.00 12.21 18.51
N ALA A 150 -16.85 12.23 17.85
CA ALA A 150 -15.61 12.84 18.32
C ALA A 150 -15.09 13.97 17.40
N LEU A 151 -15.86 14.34 16.37
CA LEU A 151 -15.57 15.41 15.40
C LEU A 151 -16.34 16.71 15.69
#